data_AF-A0AAE1GAI2-F1
#
_entry.id   AF-A0AAE1GAI2-F1
#
_cell.length_a   1.000
_cell.length_b   1.000
_cell.length_c   1.000
_cell.angle_alpha   90.00
_cell.angle_beta   90.00
_cell.angle_gamma   90.00
#
_symmetry.space_group_name_H-M   'P 1'
#
loop_
_entity.id
_entity.type
_entity.pdbx_description
1 polymer ?
#
loop_
_entity_poly.entity_id
_entity_poly.type
_entity_poly.pdbx_seq_one_letter_code
_entity_poly.pdbx_strand_id
1 'polypeptide(L)'
;MALTSNNSVEEYILACRKRFAEDDVLHERVIFYQQTKQHVDGITNAERKRIWRRSSSFEWNEADKTLYFIQAAASRRKVLRNFNDLPIIFNLYHSSPVGGHSGWNATYEKISKVYYWRNMTQDIQHYISTCSQCQKYTPLKIQAPEMCPIKVKEPLELLGVDLIGGANLGGYCQTRDVSFVHRLMMNFARPTASRGVSHQRIIRRRTDWRKGPTGH
;
A
#
# COMPACT_ATOMS: atom_id res chain seq x y z
N MET A 1 -20.77 -22.58 7.57
CA MET A 1 -21.47 -21.31 7.26
C MET A 1 -20.44 -20.28 6.81
N ALA A 2 -20.26 -20.08 5.51
CA ALA A 2 -19.35 -19.09 4.94
C ALA A 2 -20.18 -18.01 4.25
N LEU A 3 -20.50 -16.92 4.96
CA LEU A 3 -21.28 -15.79 4.44
C LEU A 3 -20.65 -14.42 4.78
N THR A 4 -19.33 -14.33 4.94
CA THR A 4 -18.69 -13.09 5.43
C THR A 4 -17.83 -12.32 4.41
N SER A 5 -17.60 -12.82 3.19
CA SER A 5 -16.86 -12.05 2.17
C SER A 5 -17.75 -11.24 1.23
N ASN A 6 -18.85 -11.84 0.75
CA ASN A 6 -19.65 -11.26 -0.33
C ASN A 6 -20.54 -10.10 0.13
N ASN A 7 -21.01 -10.14 1.39
CA ASN A 7 -21.84 -9.08 1.96
C ASN A 7 -21.07 -7.75 2.09
N SER A 8 -19.76 -7.80 2.35
CA SER A 8 -18.94 -6.60 2.51
C SER A 8 -18.65 -5.88 1.18
N VAL A 9 -18.52 -6.63 0.07
CA VAL A 9 -18.22 -6.04 -1.25
C VAL A 9 -19.47 -5.41 -1.86
N GLU A 10 -20.61 -6.10 -1.80
CA GLU A 10 -21.89 -5.57 -2.30
C GLU A 10 -22.35 -4.35 -1.50
N GLU A 11 -22.18 -4.37 -0.17
CA GLU A 11 -22.47 -3.22 0.68
C GLU A 11 -21.60 -2.01 0.29
N TYR A 12 -20.32 -2.23 0.03
CA TYR A 12 -19.41 -1.19 -0.45
C TYR A 12 -19.83 -0.63 -1.81
N ILE A 13 -20.19 -1.50 -2.78
CA ILE A 13 -20.67 -1.08 -4.11
C ILE A 13 -21.94 -0.24 -3.97
N LEU A 14 -22.88 -0.66 -3.12
CA LEU A 14 -24.12 0.06 -2.87
C LEU A 14 -23.86 1.43 -2.23
N ALA A 15 -22.96 1.50 -1.24
CA ALA A 15 -22.55 2.75 -0.62
C ALA A 15 -21.89 3.71 -1.61
N CYS A 16 -21.04 3.18 -2.52
CA CYS A 16 -20.44 3.96 -3.59
C CYS A 16 -21.50 4.49 -4.56
N ARG A 17 -22.43 3.65 -5.05
CA ARG A 17 -23.52 4.10 -5.92
C ARG A 17 -24.34 5.22 -5.30
N LYS A 18 -24.73 5.08 -4.03
CA LYS A 18 -25.47 6.10 -3.29
C LYS A 18 -24.67 7.41 -3.21
N ARG A 19 -23.38 7.35 -2.87
CA ARG A 19 -22.50 8.54 -2.80
C ARG A 19 -22.39 9.24 -4.15
N PHE A 20 -22.19 8.49 -5.24
CA PHE A 20 -22.12 9.07 -6.59
C PHE A 20 -23.45 9.73 -6.97
N ALA A 21 -24.60 9.11 -6.66
CA ALA A 21 -25.91 9.71 -6.92
C ALA A 21 -26.13 11.01 -6.13
N GLU A 22 -25.78 11.04 -4.84
CA GLU A 22 -25.86 12.26 -4.01
C GLU A 22 -24.94 13.37 -4.53
N ASP A 23 -23.74 13.01 -4.99
CA ASP A 23 -22.78 13.94 -5.56
C ASP A 23 -23.21 14.46 -6.92
N ASP A 24 -23.83 13.61 -7.72
CA ASP A 24 -24.36 14.00 -9.02
C ASP A 24 -25.46 15.07 -8.90
N VAL A 25 -26.37 14.91 -7.95
CA VAL A 25 -27.39 15.93 -7.63
C VAL A 25 -26.73 17.26 -7.22
N LEU A 26 -25.65 17.21 -6.44
CA LEU A 26 -24.89 18.43 -6.09
C LEU A 26 -24.22 19.04 -7.33
N HIS A 27 -23.63 18.23 -8.20
CA HIS A 27 -22.98 18.69 -9.42
C HIS A 27 -23.98 19.37 -10.37
N GLU A 28 -25.17 18.78 -10.57
CA GLU A 28 -26.25 19.39 -11.35
C GLU A 28 -26.66 20.76 -10.80
N ARG A 29 -26.83 20.86 -9.48
CA ARG A 29 -27.16 22.14 -8.83
C ARG A 29 -26.05 23.18 -8.97
N VAL A 30 -24.78 22.74 -8.95
CA VAL A 30 -23.63 23.63 -9.20
C VAL A 30 -23.63 24.13 -10.65
N ILE A 31 -23.86 23.24 -11.62
CA ILE A 31 -23.95 23.59 -13.04
C ILE A 31 -25.07 24.61 -13.26
N PHE A 32 -26.27 24.32 -12.74
CA PHE A 32 -27.42 25.22 -12.81
C PHE A 32 -27.13 26.60 -12.21
N TYR A 33 -26.52 26.64 -11.01
CA TYR A 33 -26.16 27.90 -10.36
C TYR A 33 -25.11 28.69 -11.15
N GLN A 34 -24.13 28.01 -11.76
CA GLN A 34 -23.12 28.67 -12.57
C GLN A 34 -23.71 29.35 -13.80
N GLN A 35 -24.69 28.70 -14.45
CA GLN A 35 -25.36 29.19 -15.66
C GLN A 35 -26.38 30.30 -15.35
N THR A 36 -27.22 30.12 -14.35
CA THR A 36 -28.37 31.02 -14.08
C THR A 36 -28.09 32.09 -13.02
N LYS A 37 -27.05 31.90 -12.20
CA LYS A 37 -26.82 32.65 -10.94
C LYS A 37 -27.98 32.55 -9.94
N GLN A 38 -28.87 31.57 -10.11
CA GLN A 38 -30.01 31.30 -9.24
C GLN A 38 -29.90 29.90 -8.63
N HIS A 39 -30.63 29.68 -7.54
CA HIS A 39 -30.75 28.37 -6.90
C HIS A 39 -32.09 27.74 -7.26
N VAL A 40 -32.14 26.40 -7.28
CA VAL A 40 -33.39 25.65 -7.46
C VAL A 40 -34.37 25.97 -6.32
N ASP A 41 -35.66 26.03 -6.64
CA ASP A 41 -36.71 26.30 -5.67
C ASP A 41 -36.81 25.21 -4.58
N GLY A 42 -37.29 25.60 -3.40
CA GLY A 42 -37.54 24.67 -2.29
C GLY A 42 -36.30 24.17 -1.53
N ILE A 43 -35.08 24.62 -1.86
CA ILE A 43 -33.87 24.20 -1.13
C ILE A 43 -33.58 25.06 0.10
N THR A 44 -32.98 24.44 1.12
CA THR A 44 -32.65 25.11 2.39
C THR A 44 -31.52 26.14 2.25
N ASN A 45 -31.47 27.13 3.14
CA ASN A 45 -30.37 28.11 3.18
C ASN A 45 -28.99 27.48 3.42
N ALA A 46 -28.92 26.37 4.18
CA ALA A 46 -27.68 25.62 4.39
C ALA A 46 -27.18 25.02 3.07
N GLU A 47 -28.10 24.51 2.26
CA GLU A 47 -27.79 23.93 0.96
C GLU A 47 -27.37 24.99 -0.07
N ARG A 48 -28.03 26.16 -0.10
CA ARG A 48 -27.59 27.31 -0.90
C ARG A 48 -26.14 27.68 -0.60
N LYS A 49 -25.79 27.78 0.68
CA LYS A 49 -24.41 28.05 1.13
C LYS A 49 -23.45 26.94 0.71
N ARG A 50 -23.87 25.67 0.76
CA ARG A 50 -23.04 24.53 0.31
C ARG A 50 -22.73 24.61 -1.19
N ILE A 51 -23.73 24.89 -2.02
CA ILE A 51 -23.58 25.05 -3.47
C ILE A 51 -22.65 26.23 -3.76
N TRP A 52 -22.92 27.40 -3.19
CA TRP A 52 -22.13 28.61 -3.40
C TRP A 52 -20.65 28.43 -3.01
N ARG A 53 -20.37 27.83 -1.84
CA ARG A 53 -18.97 27.58 -1.42
C ARG A 53 -18.24 26.62 -2.35
N ARG A 54 -18.93 25.63 -2.89
CA ARG A 54 -18.34 24.62 -3.75
C ARG A 54 -18.28 25.06 -5.21
N SER A 55 -19.11 26.00 -5.65
CA SER A 55 -19.21 26.39 -7.06
C SER A 55 -17.91 26.97 -7.60
N SER A 56 -17.07 27.57 -6.76
CA SER A 56 -15.74 28.06 -7.17
C SER A 56 -14.73 26.95 -7.41
N SER A 57 -14.94 25.76 -6.86
CA SER A 57 -14.07 24.59 -7.06
C SER A 57 -14.42 23.81 -8.33
N PHE A 58 -15.44 24.23 -9.07
CA PHE A 58 -15.89 23.54 -10.27
C PHE A 58 -16.01 24.50 -11.45
N GLU A 59 -15.86 23.98 -12.65
CA GLU A 59 -16.04 24.70 -13.90
C GLU A 59 -16.78 23.81 -14.89
N TRP A 60 -17.94 24.26 -15.34
CA TRP A 60 -18.70 23.61 -16.39
C TRP A 60 -18.17 23.99 -17.76
N ASN A 61 -17.93 22.99 -18.61
CA ASN A 61 -17.61 23.18 -20.01
C ASN A 61 -18.80 22.77 -20.88
N GLU A 62 -19.38 23.73 -21.57
CA GLU A 62 -20.57 23.54 -22.41
C GLU A 62 -20.26 22.72 -23.68
N ALA A 63 -19.04 22.81 -24.21
CA ALA A 63 -18.68 22.19 -25.48
C ALA A 63 -18.57 20.67 -25.39
N ASP A 64 -17.96 20.16 -24.31
CA ASP A 64 -17.77 18.73 -24.06
C ASP A 64 -18.77 18.16 -23.04
N LYS A 65 -19.70 18.99 -22.56
CA LYS A 65 -20.70 18.68 -21.53
C LYS A 65 -20.07 18.03 -20.30
N THR A 66 -18.89 18.51 -19.90
CA THR A 66 -18.11 17.93 -18.81
C THR A 66 -17.88 18.96 -17.71
N LEU A 67 -18.08 18.52 -16.46
CA LEU A 67 -17.71 19.30 -15.28
C LEU A 67 -16.25 19.03 -14.91
N TYR A 68 -15.50 20.09 -14.63
CA TYR A 68 -14.12 20.02 -14.18
C TYR A 68 -14.00 20.49 -12.73
N PHE A 69 -13.12 19.84 -11.96
CA PHE A 69 -12.72 20.25 -10.62
C PHE A 69 -11.42 21.05 -10.70
N ILE A 70 -11.40 22.19 -10.02
CA ILE A 70 -10.29 23.13 -9.96
C ILE A 70 -9.81 23.20 -8.52
N GLN A 71 -8.60 22.71 -8.27
CA GLN A 71 -7.99 22.74 -6.94
C GLN A 71 -7.01 23.91 -6.77
N ALA A 72 -6.31 24.24 -7.85
CA ALA A 72 -5.36 25.35 -7.96
C ALA A 72 -5.40 25.84 -9.42
N ALA A 73 -4.87 27.04 -9.69
CA ALA A 73 -4.98 27.71 -11.00
C ALA A 73 -4.57 26.86 -12.22
N ALA A 74 -3.79 25.80 -12.05
CA ALA A 74 -3.32 24.93 -13.13
C ALA A 74 -3.81 23.46 -13.09
N SER A 75 -4.48 23.00 -12.02
CA SER A 75 -4.92 21.59 -11.93
C SER A 75 -6.42 21.49 -12.20
N ARG A 76 -6.75 21.25 -13.48
CA ARG A 76 -8.10 21.01 -13.98
C ARG A 76 -8.30 19.52 -14.21
N ARG A 77 -9.26 18.90 -13.49
CA ARG A 77 -9.50 17.45 -13.52
C ARG A 77 -10.96 17.18 -13.85
N LYS A 78 -11.25 16.24 -14.76
CA LYS A 78 -12.60 15.83 -15.13
C LYS A 78 -13.33 15.21 -13.94
N VAL A 79 -14.50 15.73 -13.58
CA VAL A 79 -15.31 15.17 -12.50
C VAL A 79 -15.97 13.89 -12.99
N LEU A 80 -15.76 12.80 -12.25
CA LEU A 80 -16.46 11.55 -12.48
C LEU A 80 -17.85 11.62 -11.83
N ARG A 81 -18.88 11.61 -12.66
CA ARG A 81 -20.28 11.76 -12.25
C ARG A 81 -21.01 10.43 -12.12
N ASN A 82 -20.70 9.48 -12.99
CA ASN A 82 -21.35 8.17 -13.03
C ASN A 82 -20.48 7.09 -12.39
N PHE A 83 -21.05 6.34 -11.45
CA PHE A 83 -20.38 5.19 -10.83
C PHE A 83 -19.98 4.13 -11.85
N ASN A 84 -20.77 3.93 -12.91
CA ASN A 84 -20.51 2.89 -13.92
C ASN A 84 -19.25 3.15 -14.76
N ASP A 85 -18.69 4.37 -14.71
CA ASP A 85 -17.45 4.71 -15.39
C ASP A 85 -16.21 4.31 -14.58
N LEU A 86 -16.35 4.07 -13.26
CA LEU A 86 -15.23 3.67 -12.39
C LEU A 86 -14.53 2.41 -12.88
N PRO A 87 -15.21 1.29 -13.18
CA PRO A 87 -14.56 0.08 -13.68
C PRO A 87 -13.76 0.32 -14.96
N ILE A 88 -14.25 1.20 -15.85
CA ILE A 88 -13.59 1.54 -17.11
C ILE A 88 -12.27 2.27 -16.82
N ILE A 89 -12.31 3.27 -15.95
CA ILE A 89 -11.13 4.03 -15.52
C ILE A 89 -10.13 3.09 -14.85
N PHE A 90 -10.57 2.26 -13.92
CA PHE A 90 -9.69 1.31 -13.26
C PHE A 90 -9.07 0.29 -14.22
N ASN A 91 -9.84 -0.21 -15.19
CA ASN A 91 -9.29 -1.07 -16.21
C ASN A 91 -8.18 -0.35 -16.98
N LEU A 92 -8.42 0.88 -17.44
CA LEU A 92 -7.45 1.64 -18.22
C LEU A 92 -6.17 1.96 -17.44
N TYR A 93 -6.27 2.43 -16.20
CA TYR A 93 -5.11 2.93 -15.44
C TYR A 93 -4.43 1.88 -14.55
N HIS A 94 -5.06 0.73 -14.32
CA HIS A 94 -4.51 -0.34 -13.48
C HIS A 94 -4.42 -1.69 -14.20
N SER A 95 -5.53 -2.20 -14.74
CA SER A 95 -5.58 -3.60 -15.24
C SER A 95 -5.09 -3.77 -16.68
N SER A 96 -5.02 -2.69 -17.45
CA SER A 96 -4.52 -2.72 -18.82
C SER A 96 -3.00 -2.92 -18.84
N PRO A 97 -2.41 -3.34 -19.97
CA PRO A 97 -0.95 -3.37 -20.14
C PRO A 97 -0.28 -2.02 -19.86
N VAL A 98 -0.98 -0.90 -20.11
CA VAL A 98 -0.51 0.46 -19.82
C VAL A 98 -0.60 0.77 -18.31
N GLY A 99 -1.61 0.22 -17.64
CA GLY A 99 -1.79 0.34 -16.20
C GLY A 99 -0.76 -0.47 -15.40
N GLY A 100 -0.45 -1.67 -15.88
CA GLY A 100 0.65 -2.51 -15.40
C GLY A 100 0.47 -3.05 -13.98
N HIS A 101 -0.78 -3.16 -13.48
CA HIS A 101 -1.09 -3.64 -12.14
C HIS A 101 -0.30 -2.96 -11.01
N SER A 102 0.01 -1.68 -11.22
CA SER A 102 0.77 -0.89 -10.24
C SER A 102 -0.01 -0.76 -8.92
N GLY A 103 0.72 -0.62 -7.81
CA GLY A 103 0.12 -0.42 -6.49
C GLY A 103 -0.78 0.82 -6.42
N TRP A 104 -1.53 0.95 -5.32
CA TRP A 104 -2.56 1.97 -5.18
C TRP A 104 -2.04 3.41 -5.29
N ASN A 105 -0.85 3.69 -4.77
CA ASN A 105 -0.29 5.05 -4.83
C ASN A 105 0.01 5.46 -6.29
N ALA A 106 0.67 4.59 -7.05
CA ALA A 106 0.97 4.85 -8.46
C ALA A 106 -0.31 4.96 -9.32
N THR A 107 -1.31 4.13 -9.03
CA THR A 107 -2.61 4.21 -9.73
C THR A 107 -3.33 5.52 -9.39
N TYR A 108 -3.32 5.94 -8.12
CA TYR A 108 -3.87 7.21 -7.67
C TYR A 108 -3.19 8.40 -8.35
N GLU A 109 -1.86 8.41 -8.44
CA GLU A 109 -1.12 9.46 -9.12
C GLU A 109 -1.46 9.56 -10.61
N LYS A 110 -1.69 8.44 -11.30
CA LYS A 110 -2.13 8.43 -12.71
C LYS A 110 -3.55 9.00 -12.85
N ILE A 111 -4.49 8.50 -12.05
CA ILE A 111 -5.91 8.86 -12.14
C ILE A 111 -6.14 10.31 -11.70
N SER A 112 -5.54 10.73 -10.58
CA SER A 112 -5.75 12.06 -9.99
C SER A 112 -5.23 13.20 -10.85
N LYS A 113 -4.39 12.94 -11.86
CA LYS A 113 -4.00 13.94 -12.87
C LYS A 113 -5.13 14.29 -13.83
N VAL A 114 -6.04 13.36 -14.08
CA VAL A 114 -7.07 13.48 -15.13
C VAL A 114 -8.47 13.58 -14.53
N TYR A 115 -8.76 12.78 -13.50
CA TYR A 115 -10.10 12.65 -12.93
C TYR A 115 -10.17 13.16 -11.49
N TYR A 116 -11.39 13.48 -11.06
CA TYR A 116 -11.73 13.83 -9.69
C TYR A 116 -13.08 13.22 -9.28
N TRP A 117 -13.15 12.68 -8.07
CA TRP A 117 -14.39 12.40 -7.36
C TRP A 117 -14.13 12.37 -5.85
N ARG A 118 -15.19 12.46 -5.06
CA ARG A 118 -15.08 12.40 -3.59
C ARG A 118 -14.68 11.00 -3.16
N ASN A 119 -13.70 10.93 -2.24
CA ASN A 119 -13.18 9.69 -1.66
C ASN A 119 -12.42 8.78 -2.63
N MET A 120 -11.87 9.33 -3.72
CA MET A 120 -11.09 8.56 -4.70
C MET A 120 -9.97 7.71 -4.10
N THR A 121 -9.26 8.19 -3.09
CA THR A 121 -8.18 7.43 -2.45
C THR A 121 -8.68 6.11 -1.86
N GLN A 122 -9.80 6.16 -1.14
CA GLN A 122 -10.42 4.98 -0.52
C GLN A 122 -10.93 4.01 -1.60
N ASP A 123 -11.55 4.56 -2.65
CA ASP A 123 -12.08 3.75 -3.74
C ASP A 123 -10.99 3.05 -4.54
N ILE A 124 -9.88 3.74 -4.80
CA ILE A 124 -8.73 3.19 -5.50
C ILE A 124 -8.05 2.10 -4.66
N GLN A 125 -7.91 2.31 -3.36
CA GLN A 125 -7.36 1.30 -2.45
C GLN A 125 -8.22 0.04 -2.41
N HIS A 126 -9.54 0.19 -2.30
CA HIS A 126 -10.48 -0.93 -2.28
C HIS A 126 -10.49 -1.69 -3.62
N TYR A 127 -10.48 -0.97 -4.74
CA TYR A 127 -10.46 -1.61 -6.05
C TYR A 127 -9.18 -2.45 -6.25
N ILE A 128 -8.03 -1.92 -5.85
CA ILE A 128 -6.76 -2.63 -6.04
C ILE A 128 -6.62 -3.79 -5.06
N SER A 129 -7.14 -3.66 -3.83
CA SER A 129 -7.14 -4.77 -2.87
C SER A 129 -8.00 -5.95 -3.32
N THR A 130 -8.98 -5.73 -4.19
CA THR A 130 -9.84 -6.77 -4.77
C THR A 130 -9.32 -7.31 -6.11
N CYS A 131 -8.21 -6.79 -6.64
CA CYS A 131 -7.62 -7.26 -7.90
C CYS A 131 -6.97 -8.64 -7.74
N SER A 132 -7.49 -9.66 -8.43
CA SER A 132 -7.00 -11.04 -8.37
C SER A 132 -5.54 -11.19 -8.85
N GLN A 133 -5.11 -10.44 -9.87
CA GLN A 133 -3.74 -10.46 -10.34
C GLN A 133 -2.78 -9.91 -9.29
N CYS A 134 -3.09 -8.74 -8.72
CA CYS A 134 -2.28 -8.16 -7.66
C CYS A 134 -2.23 -9.08 -6.43
N GLN A 135 -3.35 -9.68 -6.03
CA GLN A 135 -3.38 -10.64 -4.91
C GLN A 135 -2.47 -11.85 -5.16
N LYS A 136 -2.42 -12.36 -6.40
CA LYS A 136 -1.59 -13.52 -6.75
C LYS A 136 -0.09 -13.22 -6.70
N TYR A 137 0.33 -12.03 -7.12
CA TYR A 137 1.75 -11.65 -7.24
C TYR A 137 2.27 -10.86 -6.04
N THR A 138 1.42 -10.50 -5.08
CA THR A 138 1.88 -9.83 -3.86
C THR A 138 2.68 -10.82 -3.01
N PRO A 139 3.96 -10.55 -2.72
CA PRO A 139 4.76 -11.44 -1.90
C PRO A 139 4.15 -11.53 -0.50
N LEU A 140 3.88 -12.76 -0.06
CA LEU A 140 3.47 -13.00 1.31
C LEU A 140 4.61 -12.55 2.23
N LYS A 141 4.33 -11.60 3.12
CA LYS A 141 5.24 -11.25 4.22
C LYS A 141 5.15 -12.35 5.29
N ILE A 142 5.67 -13.53 4.98
CA ILE A 142 5.85 -14.57 5.98
C ILE A 142 7.05 -14.16 6.82
N GLN A 143 6.80 -13.75 8.06
CA GLN A 143 7.89 -13.69 9.03
C GLN A 143 8.32 -15.13 9.27
N ALA A 144 9.53 -15.48 8.84
CA ALA A 144 10.09 -16.77 9.17
C ALA A 144 10.11 -16.90 10.70
N PRO A 145 9.69 -18.05 11.25
CA PRO A 145 9.80 -18.29 12.68
C PRO A 145 11.26 -18.11 13.11
N GLU A 146 11.45 -17.63 14.34
CA GLU A 146 12.79 -17.44 14.90
C GLU A 146 13.55 -18.78 14.87
N MET A 147 14.71 -18.79 14.21
CA MET A 147 15.52 -20.00 14.10
C MET A 147 16.09 -20.37 15.48
N CYS A 148 15.62 -21.47 16.04
CA CYS A 148 16.19 -22.04 17.25
C CYS A 148 17.29 -23.05 16.89
N PRO A 149 18.53 -22.88 17.37
CA PRO A 149 19.58 -23.88 17.18
C PRO A 149 19.18 -25.22 17.80
N ILE A 150 19.41 -26.32 17.08
CA ILE A 150 19.19 -27.67 17.61
C ILE A 150 20.24 -27.92 18.70
N LYS A 151 19.80 -28.20 19.92
CA LYS A 151 20.70 -28.55 21.03
C LYS A 151 21.08 -30.02 20.93
N VAL A 152 22.38 -30.28 20.75
CA VAL A 152 22.98 -31.60 20.91
C VAL A 152 23.57 -31.73 22.31
N LYS A 153 23.45 -32.92 22.90
CA LYS A 153 23.96 -33.30 24.22
C LYS A 153 25.32 -34.00 24.12
N GLU A 154 25.56 -34.78 23.07
CA GLU A 154 26.74 -35.62 22.94
C GLU A 154 27.48 -35.44 21.58
N PRO A 155 28.79 -35.72 21.51
CA PRO A 155 29.52 -35.72 20.25
C PRO A 155 28.89 -36.68 19.24
N LEU A 156 28.81 -36.27 17.97
CA LEU A 156 28.24 -37.05 16.85
C LEU A 156 26.72 -37.30 16.91
N GLU A 157 25.98 -36.65 17.81
CA GLU A 157 24.52 -36.79 17.90
C GLU A 157 23.76 -36.19 16.71
N LEU A 158 24.30 -35.13 16.10
CA LEU A 158 23.73 -34.50 14.91
C LEU A 158 24.82 -34.26 13.87
N LEU A 159 24.61 -34.83 12.68
CA LEU A 159 25.44 -34.58 11.51
C LEU A 159 24.64 -33.79 10.47
N GLY A 160 25.01 -32.53 10.27
CA GLY A 160 24.53 -31.73 9.15
C GLY A 160 25.43 -31.95 7.94
N VAL A 161 24.87 -32.47 6.84
CA VAL A 161 25.57 -32.62 5.56
C VAL A 161 24.94 -31.65 4.59
N ASP A 162 25.75 -30.80 3.98
CA ASP A 162 25.33 -29.89 2.91
C ASP A 162 26.18 -30.12 1.66
N LEU A 163 25.55 -30.05 0.49
CA LEU A 163 26.22 -30.24 -0.79
C LEU A 163 26.51 -28.87 -1.39
N ILE A 164 27.80 -28.52 -1.49
CA ILE A 164 28.21 -27.30 -2.19
C ILE A 164 28.22 -27.59 -3.69
N GLY A 165 27.32 -26.94 -4.43
CA GLY A 165 27.23 -27.07 -5.88
C GLY A 165 28.27 -26.24 -6.64
N GLY A 166 29.01 -26.88 -7.54
CA GLY A 166 29.63 -26.29 -8.73
C GLY A 166 30.78 -25.30 -8.52
N ALA A 167 31.98 -25.79 -8.22
CA ALA A 167 33.18 -25.07 -8.64
C ALA A 167 33.19 -25.06 -10.18
N ASN A 168 33.10 -23.89 -10.81
CA ASN A 168 33.33 -23.73 -12.25
C ASN A 168 34.77 -24.15 -12.55
N LEU A 169 34.99 -25.43 -12.78
CA LEU A 169 36.18 -25.95 -13.43
C LEU A 169 35.80 -26.13 -14.89
N GLY A 170 36.18 -25.16 -15.71
CA GLY A 170 36.06 -25.26 -17.16
C GLY A 170 36.76 -26.54 -17.62
N GLY A 171 35.98 -27.43 -18.24
CA GLY A 171 36.47 -28.56 -19.03
C GLY A 171 36.96 -29.77 -18.22
N TYR A 172 36.42 -30.93 -18.61
CA TYR A 172 36.80 -32.31 -18.26
C TYR A 172 36.11 -32.96 -17.06
N CYS A 173 35.23 -33.89 -17.42
CA CYS A 173 34.60 -34.89 -16.56
C CYS A 173 35.62 -35.94 -16.10
N GLN A 174 35.87 -36.04 -14.79
CA GLN A 174 36.30 -37.30 -14.20
C GLN A 174 35.76 -37.42 -12.78
N THR A 175 34.94 -38.45 -12.58
CA THR A 175 34.50 -38.93 -11.27
C THR A 175 35.70 -39.41 -10.46
N ARG A 176 35.86 -38.84 -9.25
CA ARG A 176 36.39 -39.42 -8.01
C ARG A 176 37.13 -38.33 -7.23
N ASP A 177 36.53 -37.85 -6.14
CA ASP A 177 37.06 -38.09 -4.79
C ASP A 177 36.09 -37.49 -3.77
N VAL A 178 35.59 -38.30 -2.83
CA VAL A 178 34.83 -37.78 -1.68
C VAL A 178 35.85 -37.56 -0.58
N SER A 179 36.59 -36.45 -0.67
CA SER A 179 37.58 -36.07 0.33
C SER A 179 36.88 -35.55 1.58
N PHE A 180 36.81 -36.45 2.55
CA PHE A 180 36.59 -36.28 3.99
C PHE A 180 36.98 -34.89 4.55
N VAL A 181 36.00 -34.01 4.80
CA VAL A 181 36.23 -32.80 5.63
C VAL A 181 36.02 -33.17 7.10
N HIS A 182 37.01 -33.82 7.69
CA HIS A 182 37.18 -33.87 9.15
C HIS A 182 38.30 -32.90 9.55
N ARG A 183 38.08 -31.58 9.37
CA ARG A 183 38.91 -30.55 9.99
C ARG A 183 38.30 -29.14 9.91
N LEU A 184 37.29 -28.86 10.73
CA LEU A 184 37.23 -27.62 11.52
C LEU A 184 36.03 -27.71 12.49
N MET A 185 36.32 -27.96 13.76
CA MET A 185 35.55 -27.62 14.98
C MET A 185 36.06 -28.51 16.13
N MET A 186 37.40 -28.58 16.30
CA MET A 186 37.99 -29.02 17.57
C MET A 186 38.36 -27.77 18.36
N ASN A 187 37.34 -27.07 18.87
CA ASN A 187 37.57 -26.11 19.95
C ASN A 187 37.80 -26.92 21.23
N PHE A 188 39.03 -26.89 21.71
CA PHE A 188 39.42 -27.32 23.05
C PHE A 188 38.43 -26.75 24.08
N ALA A 189 37.65 -27.62 24.71
CA ALA A 189 37.02 -27.33 25.98
C ALA A 189 38.13 -27.15 27.03
N ARG A 190 38.34 -25.92 27.51
CA ARG A 190 39.11 -25.69 28.75
C ARG A 190 38.18 -25.94 29.96
N PRO A 191 38.64 -26.68 30.98
CA PRO A 191 37.88 -26.87 32.21
C PRO A 191 37.78 -25.57 33.01
N THR A 192 36.60 -25.37 33.59
CA THR A 192 36.25 -24.33 34.54
C THR A 192 37.04 -24.44 35.84
N ALA A 193 37.55 -23.31 36.35
CA ALA A 193 37.88 -23.14 37.76
C ALA A 193 37.36 -21.78 38.26
N SER A 194 36.61 -21.86 39.35
CA SER A 194 35.92 -20.81 40.10
C SER A 194 36.81 -19.67 40.60
N ARG A 195 36.25 -18.46 40.67
CA ARG A 195 36.11 -17.65 41.90
C ARG A 195 35.33 -16.37 41.58
N GLY A 196 34.27 -16.12 42.35
CA GLY A 196 33.40 -14.96 42.21
C GLY A 196 33.99 -13.69 42.82
N VAL A 197 33.47 -12.53 42.42
CA VAL A 197 33.20 -11.37 43.28
C VAL A 197 32.05 -10.57 42.63
N SER A 198 31.16 -10.10 43.49
CA SER A 198 30.00 -9.25 43.23
C SER A 198 30.32 -7.90 42.57
N HIS A 199 29.42 -7.39 41.73
CA HIS A 199 28.76 -6.11 42.05
C HIS A 199 27.49 -5.90 41.21
N GLN A 200 26.44 -5.50 41.92
CA GLN A 200 25.25 -4.87 41.38
C GLN A 200 25.60 -3.55 40.67
N ARG A 201 24.92 -3.23 39.56
CA ARG A 201 24.29 -1.90 39.32
C ARG A 201 23.46 -1.95 38.04
N ILE A 202 22.13 -1.84 38.16
CA ILE A 202 21.34 -0.61 38.06
C ILE A 202 21.10 -0.16 36.62
N ILE A 203 19.82 -0.28 36.26
CA ILE A 203 19.07 0.34 35.16
C ILE A 203 19.34 1.84 35.07
N ARG A 204 19.61 2.40 33.87
CA ARG A 204 18.98 3.65 33.39
C ARG A 204 18.88 3.72 31.86
N ARG A 205 17.65 3.89 31.39
CA ARG A 205 17.29 4.48 30.09
C ARG A 205 17.53 6.00 30.15
N ARG A 206 17.98 6.59 29.04
CA ARG A 206 17.56 7.88 28.42
C ARG A 206 18.64 8.30 27.42
N THR A 207 18.31 8.36 26.12
CA THR A 207 18.03 9.60 25.37
C THR A 207 19.03 10.70 25.66
N ASP A 208 19.88 11.03 24.68
CA ASP A 208 20.48 12.35 24.65
C ASP A 208 20.38 12.98 23.25
N TRP A 209 19.71 14.12 23.25
CA TRP A 209 19.54 15.05 22.17
C TRP A 209 20.77 15.95 22.12
N ARG A 210 21.25 16.22 20.90
CA ARG A 210 22.32 17.19 20.65
C ARG A 210 21.93 18.57 21.17
N LYS A 211 22.75 19.14 22.05
CA LYS A 211 23.04 20.59 22.09
C LYS A 211 24.54 20.79 22.21
N GLY A 212 25.10 21.58 21.29
CA GLY A 212 26.41 22.21 21.38
C GLY A 212 26.25 23.73 21.32
N PRO A 213 27.23 24.52 21.81
CA PRO A 213 26.97 25.76 22.54
C PRO A 213 27.18 27.05 21.74
N THR A 214 26.64 28.10 22.34
CA THR A 214 26.89 29.54 22.14
C THR A 214 28.36 29.95 22.22
N GLY A 215 28.73 31.02 21.50
CA GLY A 215 29.96 31.76 21.75
C GLY A 215 30.06 33.05 20.92
N HIS A 216 29.78 34.16 21.61
CA HIS A 216 30.13 35.57 21.36
C HIS A 216 29.65 36.30 20.10
#